data_AF-A0AAW5N1N4-F1
#
_entry.id   AF-A0AAW5N1N4-F1
#
_cell.length_a   1.000
_cell.length_b   1.000
_cell.length_c   1.000
_cell.angle_alpha   90.00
_cell.angle_beta   90.00
_cell.angle_gamma   90.00
#
_symmetry.space_group_name_H-M   'P 1'
#
loop_
_entity.id
_entity.type
_entity.pdbx_description
1 polymer ?
#
loop_
_entity_poly.entity_id
_entity_poly.type
_entity_poly.pdbx_seq_one_letter_code
_entity_poly.pdbx_strand_id
1 'polypeptide(L)'
;MAKLSYKVSYYVFYVCIALILVVLGMFYGVGYSETNAAGLVEPANTPALMYLMYGMFAVCVAVTVIAAVLQFGAALKDNPKGAIKSLFGLILLVVLLIITYNIGSNVPVLLGGGAVYENATMLKVTDMFLYSTYALLVVAAIGTLLNLTGIFKQR
;
A
#
# COMPACT_ATOMS: atom_id res chain seq x y z
N MET A 1 -10.57 0.42 -27.42
CA MET A 1 -10.70 0.85 -26.00
C MET A 1 -9.36 1.18 -25.31
N ALA A 2 -8.22 0.59 -25.69
CA ALA A 2 -6.92 0.85 -25.05
C ALA A 2 -6.43 2.32 -25.10
N LYS A 3 -6.65 3.04 -26.21
CA LYS A 3 -6.18 4.44 -26.37
C LYS A 3 -6.86 5.45 -25.44
N LEU A 4 -8.11 5.20 -25.02
CA LEU A 4 -8.86 6.12 -24.14
C LEU A 4 -8.49 5.88 -22.66
N SER A 5 -8.40 4.60 -22.25
CA SER A 5 -7.97 4.22 -20.90
C SER A 5 -6.55 4.69 -20.58
N TYR A 6 -5.63 4.63 -21.55
CA TYR A 6 -4.27 5.15 -21.41
C TYR A 6 -4.24 6.66 -21.12
N LYS A 7 -5.04 7.45 -21.84
CA LYS A 7 -5.12 8.91 -21.63
C LYS A 7 -5.66 9.23 -20.24
N VAL A 8 -6.73 8.56 -19.81
CA VAL A 8 -7.33 8.78 -18.49
C VAL A 8 -6.34 8.44 -17.37
N SER A 9 -5.68 7.27 -17.45
CA SER A 9 -4.69 6.85 -16.46
C SER A 9 -3.52 7.85 -16.36
N TYR A 10 -3.07 8.38 -17.49
CA TYR A 10 -1.98 9.34 -17.55
C TYR A 10 -2.34 10.70 -16.93
N TYR A 11 -3.53 11.24 -17.21
CA TYR A 11 -3.98 12.49 -16.61
C TYR A 11 -4.17 12.36 -15.10
N VAL A 12 -4.77 11.26 -14.63
CA VAL A 12 -4.92 11.00 -13.20
C VAL A 12 -3.56 10.93 -12.51
N PHE A 13 -2.60 10.22 -13.11
CA PHE A 13 -1.24 10.13 -12.58
C PHE A 13 -0.55 11.50 -12.48
N TYR A 14 -0.71 12.37 -13.49
CA TYR A 14 -0.16 13.72 -13.46
C TYR A 14 -0.78 14.61 -12.41
N VAL A 15 -2.10 14.52 -12.21
CA VAL A 15 -2.77 15.23 -11.12
C VAL A 15 -2.22 14.76 -9.77
N CYS A 16 -2.05 13.45 -9.58
CA CYS A 16 -1.46 12.91 -8.34
C CYS A 16 -0.03 13.44 -8.12
N ILE A 17 0.83 13.42 -9.14
CA ILE A 17 2.20 13.96 -9.04
C ILE A 17 2.16 15.45 -8.72
N ALA A 18 1.35 16.24 -9.42
CA ALA A 18 1.26 17.68 -9.20
C ALA A 18 0.84 18.00 -7.75
N LEU A 19 -0.16 17.28 -7.22
CA LEU A 19 -0.58 17.42 -5.82
C LEU A 19 0.54 17.08 -4.84
N ILE A 20 1.27 15.98 -5.08
CA ILE A 20 2.43 15.59 -4.26
C ILE A 20 3.50 16.69 -4.28
N LEU A 21 3.88 17.18 -5.46
CA LEU A 21 4.92 18.19 -5.59
C LEU A 21 4.53 19.51 -4.90
N VAL A 22 3.27 19.93 -5.00
CA VAL A 22 2.77 21.12 -4.30
C VAL A 22 2.89 20.96 -2.78
N VAL A 23 2.42 19.82 -2.24
CA VAL A 23 2.47 19.58 -0.79
C VAL A 23 3.90 19.41 -0.30
N LEU A 24 4.77 18.71 -1.06
CA LEU A 24 6.19 18.61 -0.71
C LEU A 24 6.91 19.96 -0.78
N GLY A 25 6.58 20.80 -1.77
CA GLY A 25 7.13 22.16 -1.87
C GLY A 25 6.76 23.01 -0.64
N MET A 26 5.51 22.92 -0.19
CA MET A 26 5.07 23.59 1.04
C MET A 26 5.72 22.99 2.30
N PHE A 27 5.87 21.67 2.36
CA PHE A 27 6.47 20.97 3.49
C PHE A 27 7.96 21.31 3.67
N TYR A 28 8.75 21.26 2.60
CA TYR A 28 10.19 21.54 2.67
C TYR A 28 10.56 23.02 2.51
N GLY A 29 9.71 23.84 1.90
CA GLY A 29 10.03 25.22 1.53
C GLY A 29 9.63 26.30 2.53
N VAL A 30 8.69 26.03 3.45
CA VAL A 30 8.12 27.04 4.37
C VAL A 30 8.86 27.11 5.71
N GLY A 31 9.63 26.08 6.06
CA GLY A 31 10.41 26.01 7.30
C GLY A 31 9.64 25.41 8.49
N TYR A 32 10.20 25.58 9.68
CA TYR A 32 9.75 24.96 10.93
C TYR A 32 9.08 26.02 11.81
N SER A 33 7.79 25.86 12.09
CA SER A 33 7.02 26.83 12.89
C SER A 33 6.08 26.18 13.91
N GLU A 34 5.80 24.89 13.79
CA GLU A 34 4.85 24.19 14.65
C GLU A 34 5.60 23.37 15.69
N THR A 35 5.13 23.38 16.93
CA THR A 35 5.66 22.52 18.00
C THR A 35 4.66 21.41 18.27
N ASN A 36 5.08 20.16 18.08
CA ASN A 36 4.20 19.02 18.28
C ASN A 36 4.00 18.71 19.77
N ALA A 37 3.11 17.73 20.06
CA ALA A 37 2.80 17.31 21.42
C ALA A 37 4.02 16.76 22.21
N ALA A 38 5.11 16.40 21.52
CA ALA A 38 6.37 15.97 22.12
C ALA A 38 7.36 17.12 22.33
N GLY A 39 6.96 18.38 22.09
CA GLY A 39 7.81 19.56 22.24
C GLY A 39 8.87 19.72 21.14
N LEU A 40 8.76 18.95 20.05
CA LEU A 40 9.68 19.02 18.92
C LEU A 40 9.13 19.97 17.86
N VAL A 41 10.00 20.83 17.32
CA VAL A 41 9.64 21.74 16.24
C VAL A 41 9.60 20.96 14.92
N GLU A 42 8.46 20.98 14.24
CA GLU A 42 8.22 20.29 12.97
C GLU A 42 7.94 21.28 11.83
N PRO A 43 8.08 20.84 10.57
CA PRO A 43 7.77 21.68 9.41
C PRO A 43 6.31 22.16 9.44
N ALA A 44 6.09 23.41 9.06
CA ALA A 44 4.78 24.07 9.15
C ALA A 44 3.63 23.28 8.50
N ASN A 45 3.93 22.62 7.38
CA ASN A 45 2.95 21.88 6.57
C ASN A 45 2.95 20.37 6.84
N THR A 46 3.43 19.91 8.00
CA THR A 46 3.34 18.50 8.41
C THR A 46 1.92 17.95 8.35
N PRO A 47 0.87 18.67 8.84
CA PRO A 47 -0.50 18.18 8.74
C PRO A 47 -0.97 17.98 7.29
N ALA A 48 -0.61 18.89 6.38
CA ALA A 48 -0.98 18.79 4.97
C ALA A 48 -0.35 17.55 4.30
N LEU A 49 0.92 17.25 4.60
CA LEU A 49 1.58 16.04 4.13
C LEU A 49 0.89 14.78 4.66
N MET A 50 0.55 14.75 5.96
CA MET A 50 -0.14 13.62 6.58
C MET A 50 -1.52 13.39 5.96
N TYR A 51 -2.32 14.45 5.74
CA TYR A 51 -3.62 14.32 5.09
C TYR A 51 -3.51 13.84 3.65
N LEU A 52 -2.51 14.31 2.89
CA LEU A 52 -2.27 13.81 1.54
C LEU A 52 -1.96 12.31 1.55
N MET A 53 -1.06 11.87 2.44
CA MET A 53 -0.68 10.46 2.54
C MET A 53 -1.87 9.56 2.89
N TYR A 54 -2.62 9.91 3.93
CA TYR A 54 -3.80 9.14 4.32
C TYR A 54 -4.91 9.17 3.27
N GLY A 55 -5.16 10.33 2.66
CA GLY A 55 -6.14 10.49 1.60
C GLY A 55 -5.82 9.64 0.37
N MET A 56 -4.57 9.68 -0.10
CA MET A 56 -4.11 8.87 -1.22
C MET A 56 -4.17 7.37 -0.90
N PHE A 57 -3.78 6.96 0.30
CA PHE A 57 -3.88 5.57 0.74
C PHE A 57 -5.33 5.09 0.76
N ALA A 58 -6.26 5.87 1.33
CA ALA A 58 -7.67 5.54 1.38
C ALA A 58 -8.29 5.40 -0.03
N VAL A 59 -7.97 6.34 -0.93
CA VAL A 59 -8.41 6.26 -2.34
C VAL A 59 -7.84 5.02 -3.02
N CYS A 60 -6.57 4.71 -2.80
CA CYS A 60 -5.94 3.51 -3.36
C CYS A 60 -6.69 2.24 -2.93
N VAL A 61 -6.90 2.05 -1.62
CA VAL A 61 -7.64 0.89 -1.08
C VAL A 61 -9.04 0.82 -1.67
N ALA A 62 -9.79 1.94 -1.71
CA ALA A 62 -11.13 1.97 -2.26
C ALA A 62 -11.17 1.55 -3.74
N VAL A 63 -10.30 2.12 -4.57
CA VAL A 63 -10.22 1.78 -5.99
C VAL A 63 -9.82 0.32 -6.20
N THR A 64 -8.86 -0.20 -5.43
CA THR A 64 -8.44 -1.61 -5.50
C THR A 64 -9.59 -2.55 -5.16
N VAL A 65 -10.36 -2.27 -4.10
CA VAL A 65 -11.51 -3.10 -3.71
C VAL A 65 -12.61 -3.05 -4.76
N ILE A 66 -12.97 -1.86 -5.24
CA ILE A 66 -13.98 -1.70 -6.30
C ILE A 66 -13.56 -2.46 -7.56
N ALA A 67 -12.31 -2.29 -8.00
CA ALA A 67 -11.79 -3.00 -9.17
C ALA A 67 -11.81 -4.52 -8.97
N ALA A 68 -11.42 -5.02 -7.79
CA ALA A 68 -11.45 -6.44 -7.48
C ALA A 68 -12.88 -7.01 -7.54
N VAL A 69 -13.88 -6.33 -6.98
CA VAL A 69 -15.28 -6.75 -7.01
C VAL A 69 -15.82 -6.77 -8.45
N LEU A 70 -15.56 -5.72 -9.22
CA LEU A 70 -16.01 -5.63 -10.61
C LEU A 70 -15.36 -6.71 -11.49
N GLN A 71 -14.05 -6.94 -11.34
CA GLN A 71 -13.33 -7.99 -12.07
C GLN A 71 -13.80 -9.39 -11.69
N PHE A 72 -14.04 -9.63 -10.40
CA PHE A 72 -14.54 -10.91 -9.93
C PHE A 72 -15.96 -11.19 -10.43
N GLY A 73 -16.85 -10.19 -10.39
CA GLY A 73 -18.22 -10.31 -10.91
C GLY A 73 -18.25 -10.59 -12.42
N ALA A 74 -17.41 -9.90 -13.20
CA ALA A 74 -17.26 -10.18 -14.63
C ALA A 74 -16.71 -11.60 -14.88
N ALA A 75 -15.66 -12.00 -14.15
CA ALA A 75 -15.07 -13.32 -14.28
C ALA A 75 -16.04 -14.45 -13.92
N LEU A 76 -16.90 -14.26 -12.90
CA LEU A 76 -17.93 -15.21 -12.53
C LEU A 76 -18.98 -15.41 -13.63
N LYS A 77 -19.36 -14.33 -14.33
CA LYS A 77 -20.33 -14.38 -15.43
C LYS A 77 -19.77 -15.15 -16.63
N ASP A 78 -18.52 -14.91 -16.98
CA ASP A 78 -17.94 -15.46 -18.21
C ASP A 78 -17.34 -16.86 -18.01
N ASN A 79 -16.67 -17.11 -16.88
CA ASN A 79 -16.06 -18.40 -16.56
C ASN A 79 -16.08 -18.66 -15.04
N PRO A 80 -17.18 -19.16 -14.48
CA PRO A 80 -17.34 -19.33 -13.03
C PRO A 80 -16.31 -20.29 -12.43
N LYS A 81 -15.93 -21.36 -13.15
CA LYS A 81 -14.92 -22.32 -12.69
C LYS A 81 -13.53 -21.69 -12.63
N GLY A 82 -13.19 -20.83 -13.59
CA GLY A 82 -11.93 -20.09 -13.62
C GLY A 82 -11.86 -19.02 -12.53
N ALA A 83 -12.95 -18.28 -12.33
CA ALA A 83 -13.05 -17.25 -11.29
C ALA A 83 -12.92 -17.83 -9.87
N ILE A 84 -13.50 -19.00 -9.59
CA ILE A 84 -13.31 -19.66 -8.29
C ILE A 84 -11.85 -20.09 -8.11
N LYS A 85 -11.16 -20.55 -9.16
CA LYS A 85 -9.72 -20.84 -9.07
C LYS A 85 -8.88 -19.61 -8.81
N SER A 86 -9.27 -18.42 -9.31
CA SER A 86 -8.50 -17.20 -9.06
C SER A 86 -8.57 -16.73 -7.60
N LEU A 87 -9.60 -17.13 -6.84
CA LEU A 87 -9.66 -16.90 -5.38
C LEU A 87 -8.53 -17.58 -4.62
N PHE A 88 -7.88 -18.61 -5.18
CA PHE A 88 -6.76 -19.27 -4.51
C PHE A 88 -5.62 -18.30 -4.19
N GLY A 89 -5.34 -17.33 -5.07
CA GLY A 89 -4.35 -16.27 -4.79
C GLY A 89 -4.77 -15.36 -3.65
N LEU A 90 -6.06 -15.02 -3.55
CA LEU A 90 -6.60 -14.22 -2.46
C LEU A 90 -6.55 -14.98 -1.12
N ILE A 91 -6.89 -16.27 -1.13
CA ILE A 91 -6.81 -17.15 0.05
C ILE A 91 -5.36 -17.20 0.55
N LEU A 92 -4.40 -17.41 -0.35
CA LEU A 92 -2.98 -17.38 0.00
C LEU A 92 -2.55 -16.05 0.61
N LEU A 93 -3.03 -14.93 0.06
CA LEU A 93 -2.76 -13.60 0.61
C LEU A 93 -3.33 -13.45 2.03
N VAL A 94 -4.58 -13.86 2.26
CA VAL A 94 -5.21 -13.82 3.59
C VAL A 94 -4.45 -14.69 4.59
N VAL A 95 -4.06 -15.90 4.20
CA VAL A 95 -3.26 -16.80 5.05
C VAL A 95 -1.93 -16.16 5.40
N LEU A 96 -1.24 -15.54 4.43
CA LEU A 96 0.00 -14.82 4.67
C LEU A 96 -0.21 -13.70 5.71
N LEU A 97 -1.24 -12.87 5.57
CA LEU A 97 -1.54 -11.79 6.51
C LEU A 97 -1.84 -12.31 7.92
N ILE A 98 -2.57 -13.42 8.05
CA ILE A 98 -2.82 -14.04 9.35
C ILE A 98 -1.50 -14.49 9.99
N ILE A 99 -0.63 -15.15 9.23
CA ILE A 99 0.67 -15.60 9.73
C ILE A 99 1.51 -14.39 10.16
N THR A 100 1.63 -13.37 9.32
CA THR A 100 2.47 -12.20 9.58
C THR A 100 1.96 -11.37 10.75
N TYR A 101 0.65 -11.30 10.99
CA TYR A 101 0.08 -10.69 12.18
C TYR A 101 0.41 -11.46 13.47
N ASN A 102 0.35 -12.80 13.42
CA ASN A 102 0.60 -13.62 14.59
C ASN A 102 2.06 -13.56 15.06
N ILE A 103 3.01 -13.49 14.12
CA ILE A 103 4.44 -13.32 14.43
C ILE A 103 4.84 -11.86 14.71
N GLY A 104 3.94 -10.90 14.49
CA GLY A 104 4.17 -9.49 14.76
C GLY A 104 4.41 -9.21 16.25
N SER A 105 5.30 -8.26 16.53
CA SER A 105 5.67 -7.86 17.87
C SER A 105 4.59 -7.00 18.53
N ASN A 106 4.41 -7.20 19.83
CA ASN A 106 3.60 -6.33 20.70
C ASN A 106 4.47 -5.50 21.67
N VAL A 107 5.79 -5.49 21.49
CA VAL A 107 6.73 -4.75 22.34
C VAL A 107 6.59 -3.25 22.07
N PRO A 108 6.27 -2.41 23.08
CA PRO A 108 6.16 -0.98 22.89
C PRO A 108 7.38 -0.33 22.23
N VAL A 109 7.14 0.66 21.37
CA VAL A 109 8.19 1.34 20.61
C VAL A 109 8.42 2.75 21.19
N LEU A 110 9.68 3.09 21.43
CA LEU A 110 10.08 4.44 21.84
C LEU A 110 10.05 5.38 20.62
N LEU A 111 9.24 6.43 20.70
CA LEU A 111 9.13 7.48 19.70
C LEU A 111 10.13 8.61 19.98
N GLY A 112 10.28 9.51 19.00
CA GLY A 112 11.04 10.75 19.17
C GLY A 112 10.49 11.58 20.33
N GLY A 113 11.39 12.18 21.13
CA GLY A 113 11.01 12.99 22.30
C GLY A 113 10.68 12.19 23.57
N GLY A 114 10.91 10.86 23.58
CA GLY A 114 10.76 10.02 24.77
C GLY A 114 9.35 9.48 25.01
N ALA A 115 8.40 9.78 24.12
CA ALA A 115 7.06 9.18 24.15
C ALA A 115 7.11 7.69 23.81
N VAL A 116 6.21 6.89 24.37
CA VAL A 116 6.13 5.44 24.12
C VAL A 116 4.82 5.12 23.40
N TYR A 117 4.91 4.37 22.30
CA TYR A 117 3.75 3.85 21.58
C TYR A 117 3.46 2.41 22.04
N GLU A 118 2.33 2.24 22.73
CA GLU A 118 1.96 0.99 23.41
C GLU A 118 0.80 0.23 22.77
N ASN A 119 0.21 0.74 21.68
CA ASN A 119 -0.97 0.12 21.07
C ASN A 119 -0.61 -1.18 20.34
N ALA A 120 -0.57 -2.28 21.10
CA ALA A 120 -0.14 -3.59 20.63
C ALA A 120 -0.82 -4.05 19.34
N THR A 121 -2.12 -3.75 19.17
CA THR A 121 -2.85 -4.10 17.95
C THR A 121 -2.27 -3.38 16.74
N MET A 122 -2.01 -2.08 16.85
CA MET A 122 -1.43 -1.31 15.75
C MET A 122 0.03 -1.68 15.48
N LEU A 123 0.82 -1.97 16.52
CA LEU A 123 2.18 -2.51 16.33
C LEU A 123 2.15 -3.79 15.48
N LYS A 124 1.26 -4.73 15.84
CA LYS A 124 1.11 -5.98 15.08
C LYS A 124 0.60 -5.76 13.66
N VAL A 125 -0.30 -4.81 13.45
CA VAL A 125 -0.78 -4.44 12.10
C VAL A 125 0.37 -3.88 11.25
N THR A 126 1.21 -3.02 11.82
CA THR A 126 2.41 -2.51 11.15
C THR A 126 3.36 -3.65 10.77
N ASP A 127 3.69 -4.53 11.70
CA ASP A 127 4.57 -5.67 11.44
C ASP A 127 3.95 -6.65 10.42
N MET A 128 2.63 -6.88 10.49
CA MET A 128 1.89 -7.70 9.53
C MET A 128 2.10 -7.21 8.10
N PHE A 129 1.94 -5.90 7.86
CA PHE A 129 2.14 -5.30 6.53
C PHE A 129 3.62 -5.33 6.12
N LEU A 130 4.53 -5.11 7.05
CA LEU A 130 5.97 -5.06 6.80
C LEU A 130 6.52 -6.45 6.39
N TYR A 131 6.22 -7.48 7.17
CA TYR A 131 6.60 -8.86 6.86
C TYR A 131 5.92 -9.41 5.61
N SER A 132 4.63 -9.12 5.40
CA SER A 132 3.92 -9.57 4.19
C SER A 132 4.49 -8.91 2.94
N THR A 133 4.84 -7.62 3.00
CA THR A 133 5.51 -6.92 1.89
C THR A 133 6.87 -7.55 1.57
N TYR A 134 7.70 -7.85 2.58
CA TYR A 134 8.98 -8.51 2.35
C TYR A 134 8.83 -9.91 1.76
N ALA A 135 7.90 -10.71 2.28
CA ALA A 135 7.62 -12.05 1.75
C ALA A 135 7.16 -11.98 0.29
N LEU A 136 6.21 -11.10 -0.02
CA LEU A 136 5.70 -10.91 -1.38
C LEU A 136 6.79 -10.39 -2.33
N LEU A 137 7.68 -9.51 -1.86
CA LEU A 137 8.79 -9.01 -2.66
C LEU A 137 9.78 -10.14 -3.02
N VAL A 138 10.10 -11.02 -2.08
CA VAL A 138 10.95 -12.20 -2.34
C VAL A 138 10.28 -13.15 -3.33
N VAL A 139 8.99 -13.46 -3.13
CA VAL A 139 8.22 -14.31 -4.06
C VAL A 139 8.18 -13.69 -5.46
N ALA A 140 7.96 -12.39 -5.56
CA ALA A 140 7.95 -11.66 -6.83
C ALA A 140 9.33 -11.71 -7.50
N ALA A 141 10.42 -11.49 -6.77
CA ALA A 141 11.79 -11.56 -7.28
C ALA A 141 12.14 -12.97 -7.79
N ILE A 142 11.78 -14.01 -7.06
CA ILE A 142 11.97 -15.40 -7.51
C ILE A 142 11.12 -15.67 -8.76
N GLY A 143 9.86 -15.24 -8.75
CA GLY A 143 8.95 -15.41 -9.88
C GLY A 143 9.46 -14.74 -11.15
N THR A 144 10.01 -13.53 -11.05
CA THR A 144 10.60 -12.83 -12.21
C THR A 144 11.86 -13.51 -12.70
N LEU A 145 12.76 -13.95 -11.81
CA LEU A 145 13.95 -14.70 -12.19
C LEU A 145 13.61 -16.00 -12.92
N LEU A 146 12.68 -16.80 -12.38
CA LEU A 146 12.24 -18.03 -13.02
C LEU A 146 11.57 -17.77 -14.38
N ASN A 147 10.81 -16.68 -14.51
CA ASN A 147 10.24 -16.27 -15.79
C ASN A 147 11.36 -15.95 -16.82
N LEU A 148 12.38 -15.19 -16.41
CA LEU A 148 13.52 -14.84 -17.27
C LEU A 148 14.35 -16.06 -17.71
N THR A 149 14.43 -17.12 -16.89
CA THR A 149 15.10 -18.38 -17.28
C THR A 149 14.39 -19.16 -18.38
N GLY A 150 13.17 -18.76 -18.76
CA GLY A 150 12.41 -19.39 -19.85
C GLY A 150 11.81 -20.74 -19.50
N ILE A 151 11.93 -21.21 -18.25
CA ILE A 151 11.33 -22.47 -17.77
C ILE A 151 9.80 -22.48 -17.97
N PHE A 152 9.16 -21.30 -17.91
CA PHE A 152 7.71 -21.15 -18.10
C PHE A 152 7.29 -20.80 -19.53
N LYS A 153 8.19 -20.79 -20.52
CA LYS A 153 7.76 -20.71 -21.93
C LYS A 153 7.04 -22.01 -22.27
N GLN A 154 5.71 -21.93 -22.39
CA GLN A 154 4.93 -22.97 -23.05
C GLN A 154 5.52 -23.17 -24.46
N ARG A 155 5.95 -24.40 -24.76
CA ARG A 155 6.27 -24.82 -26.13
C ARG A 155 5.00 -24.83 -26.98
#